data_AF-A0A3N5FJJ8-F1
#
_entry.id   AF-A0A3N5FJJ8-F1
#
_cell.length_a   1.000
_cell.length_b   1.000
_cell.length_c   1.000
_cell.angle_alpha   90.00
_cell.angle_beta   90.00
_cell.angle_gamma   90.00
#
_symmetry.space_group_name_H-M   'P 1'
#
loop_
_entity.id
_entity.type
_entity.pdbx_description
1 polymer ?
#
loop_
_entity_poly.entity_id
_entity_poly.type
_entity_poly.pdbx_seq_one_letter_code
_entity_poly.pdbx_strand_id
1 'polypeptide(L)'
;REDRFRAWGIINDPGCCTPGSEGCPAKSLEETYGFDWCPGDAELLSYVGREGYRDPACDFKDAPADAADVHHRTGDQRQSACDLAFGTSTGALGFRKFPNPRFNRQRWAAVNGGGANWKGVSAKLSDDPANSDSEVSHLADASIEPPFLIGITCGSCHIAFDPLNPPADPARPEWENLKGAVGNQYTRISEILASGMSPATLEFQVFAHARPGTSDTSAVPTDQINNPGTINAIINTERRPTFTNEVVSKWRKVGECAPDEKDCWCEPDREHKCWRRSTQSETVHHILKGGEDSIGALEAIQRVYFNIGSCAEQCWVNHLTDLRQVDPQQRNFGQTPFNIGQCRRDCPNFRAIEDRLQNIMDFLTSAETDATDLHVARANELAKKRPGARYDYDDLTSDLDREFGRGSVSRGREVFAANCARCHSSLSETAAGPFANRDFRATDTATGLRADWMGSDEATLVSEVGTFRCRALHSNHMKGHVWQEYGSETLRSRAPDSNVREGGEGGRGYYRNIS
;
A
#
# COMPACT_ATOMS: atom_id res chain seq x y z
N ARG A 1 -13.53 -15.36 11.68
CA ARG A 1 -13.63 -13.95 12.16
C ARG A 1 -12.86 -13.72 13.46
N GLU A 2 -13.14 -14.48 14.53
CA GLU A 2 -12.57 -14.25 15.88
C GLU A 2 -11.02 -14.27 15.92
N ASP A 3 -10.37 -15.21 15.23
CA ASP A 3 -8.90 -15.30 15.25
C ASP A 3 -8.19 -14.43 14.20
N ARG A 4 -8.92 -13.72 13.34
CA ARG A 4 -8.37 -13.09 12.12
C ARG A 4 -7.26 -12.08 12.45
N PHE A 5 -7.52 -11.22 13.43
CA PHE A 5 -6.52 -10.25 13.91
C PHE A 5 -5.31 -10.95 14.53
N ARG A 6 -5.53 -11.97 15.37
CA ARG A 6 -4.45 -12.67 16.07
C ARG A 6 -3.54 -13.44 15.11
N ALA A 7 -4.14 -14.08 14.10
CA ALA A 7 -3.44 -14.94 13.15
C ALA A 7 -2.72 -14.15 12.04
N TRP A 8 -3.34 -13.10 11.50
CA TRP A 8 -2.83 -12.39 10.32
C TRP A 8 -2.64 -10.87 10.51
N GLY A 9 -3.01 -10.32 11.67
CA GLY A 9 -3.02 -8.86 11.87
C GLY A 9 -4.05 -8.13 10.99
N ILE A 10 -4.97 -8.87 10.38
CA ILE A 10 -6.00 -8.31 9.51
C ILE A 10 -7.14 -7.78 10.35
N ILE A 11 -7.61 -6.58 10.02
CA ILE A 11 -8.72 -5.92 10.71
C ILE A 11 -10.06 -6.44 10.16
N ASN A 12 -10.96 -6.80 11.06
CA ASN A 12 -12.32 -7.22 10.69
C ASN A 12 -13.12 -6.02 10.21
N ASP A 13 -13.86 -6.20 9.12
CA ASP A 13 -14.82 -5.22 8.61
C ASP A 13 -16.05 -5.18 9.55
N PRO A 14 -16.32 -4.04 10.23
CA PRO A 14 -17.45 -3.92 11.16
C PRO A 14 -18.81 -4.08 10.47
N GLY A 15 -18.89 -3.83 9.16
CA GLY A 15 -20.13 -3.96 8.38
C GLY A 15 -20.52 -5.41 8.05
N CYS A 16 -19.64 -6.38 8.31
CA CYS A 16 -19.86 -7.79 7.96
C CYS A 16 -20.22 -8.65 9.17
N CYS A 17 -20.94 -9.75 8.93
CA CYS A 17 -21.35 -10.73 9.93
C CYS A 17 -20.91 -12.15 9.56
N THR A 18 -20.75 -13.00 10.57
CA THR A 18 -20.52 -14.44 10.36
C THR A 18 -21.84 -15.11 9.96
N PRO A 19 -21.94 -15.77 8.79
CA PRO A 19 -23.15 -16.50 8.40
C PRO A 19 -23.65 -17.45 9.50
N GLY A 20 -24.96 -17.44 9.74
CA GLY A 20 -25.60 -18.20 10.82
C GLY A 20 -25.60 -17.51 12.19
N SER A 21 -24.90 -16.37 12.36
CA SER A 21 -25.06 -15.55 13.57
C SER A 21 -26.41 -14.82 13.56
N GLU A 22 -26.86 -14.40 14.76
CA GLU A 22 -28.05 -13.58 14.91
C GLU A 22 -27.96 -12.32 14.04
N GLY A 23 -29.06 -11.95 13.37
CA GLY A 23 -29.14 -10.80 12.48
C GLY A 23 -28.42 -10.95 11.14
N CYS A 24 -27.64 -12.02 10.92
CA CYS A 24 -26.93 -12.21 9.65
C CYS A 24 -27.88 -12.73 8.56
N PRO A 25 -27.88 -12.14 7.34
CA PRO A 25 -28.74 -12.59 6.25
C PRO A 25 -28.47 -14.03 5.83
N ALA A 26 -27.20 -14.39 5.61
CA ALA A 26 -26.80 -15.75 5.30
C ALA A 26 -26.95 -16.69 6.50
N LYS A 27 -27.45 -17.90 6.27
CA LYS A 27 -27.74 -18.88 7.34
C LYS A 27 -26.61 -19.85 7.60
N SER A 28 -25.67 -19.98 6.67
CA SER A 28 -24.53 -20.87 6.80
C SER A 28 -23.34 -20.39 5.96
N LEU A 29 -22.14 -20.84 6.32
CA LEU A 29 -20.92 -20.58 5.54
C LEU A 29 -20.98 -21.19 4.13
N GLU A 30 -21.86 -22.17 3.89
CA GLU A 30 -22.08 -22.76 2.57
C GLU A 30 -22.70 -21.79 1.56
N GLU A 31 -23.47 -20.81 2.03
CA GLU A 31 -24.06 -19.77 1.17
C GLU A 31 -23.05 -18.73 0.70
N THR A 32 -21.94 -18.58 1.43
CA THR A 32 -20.92 -17.54 1.21
C THR A 32 -19.55 -18.12 0.87
N TYR A 33 -19.49 -19.42 0.58
CA TYR A 33 -18.26 -20.15 0.28
C TYR A 33 -17.16 -19.98 1.35
N GLY A 34 -17.57 -19.92 2.63
CA GLY A 34 -16.64 -19.80 3.77
C GLY A 34 -16.27 -18.37 4.17
N PHE A 35 -16.74 -17.34 3.46
CA PHE A 35 -16.50 -15.94 3.81
C PHE A 35 -17.56 -15.37 4.76
N ASP A 36 -17.23 -14.26 5.44
CA ASP A 36 -18.23 -13.46 6.13
C ASP A 36 -19.25 -12.90 5.11
N TRP A 37 -20.48 -12.66 5.55
CA TRP A 37 -21.48 -11.94 4.77
C TRP A 37 -21.29 -10.43 4.94
N CYS A 38 -21.22 -9.71 3.84
CA CYS A 38 -20.93 -8.28 3.79
C CYS A 38 -21.97 -7.48 2.97
N PRO A 39 -22.06 -6.15 3.16
CA PRO A 39 -22.88 -5.30 2.31
C PRO A 39 -22.53 -5.50 0.82
N GLY A 40 -23.55 -5.73 -0.01
CA GLY A 40 -23.41 -6.06 -1.42
C GLY A 40 -23.42 -7.57 -1.75
N ASP A 41 -23.24 -8.46 -0.77
CA ASP A 41 -23.16 -9.91 -1.04
C ASP A 41 -24.45 -10.52 -1.59
N ALA A 42 -25.62 -9.95 -1.28
CA ALA A 42 -26.89 -10.40 -1.84
C ALA A 42 -26.88 -10.39 -3.38
N GLU A 43 -26.28 -9.36 -3.97
CA GLU A 43 -26.13 -9.25 -5.41
C GLU A 43 -24.92 -10.08 -5.87
N LEU A 44 -23.74 -9.87 -5.27
CA LEU A 44 -22.49 -10.51 -5.69
C LEU A 44 -22.59 -12.05 -5.71
N LEU A 45 -23.22 -12.68 -4.72
CA LEU A 45 -23.35 -14.14 -4.66
C LEU A 45 -24.22 -14.70 -5.78
N SER A 46 -25.16 -13.92 -6.32
CA SER A 46 -26.02 -14.33 -7.45
C SER A 46 -25.25 -14.43 -8.78
N TYR A 47 -24.06 -13.83 -8.85
CA TYR A 47 -23.19 -13.78 -10.02
C TYR A 47 -21.98 -14.73 -9.93
N VAL A 48 -21.79 -15.47 -8.83
CA VAL A 48 -20.70 -16.45 -8.73
C VAL A 48 -20.86 -17.53 -9.82
N GLY A 49 -19.85 -17.69 -10.67
CA GLY A 49 -19.89 -18.55 -11.86
C GLY A 49 -20.72 -17.98 -13.02
N ARG A 50 -20.97 -16.67 -13.06
CA ARG A 50 -21.75 -15.99 -14.10
C ARG A 50 -21.12 -14.66 -14.50
N GLU A 51 -21.36 -14.25 -15.73
CA GLU A 51 -20.99 -12.93 -16.23
C GLU A 51 -22.06 -11.87 -15.90
N GLY A 52 -21.72 -10.59 -16.12
CA GLY A 52 -22.67 -9.48 -16.04
C GLY A 52 -22.87 -8.90 -14.64
N TYR A 53 -21.98 -9.20 -13.69
CA TYR A 53 -21.96 -8.53 -12.38
C TYR A 53 -21.72 -7.02 -12.57
N ARG A 54 -22.58 -6.20 -11.97
CA ARG A 54 -22.42 -4.75 -11.94
C ARG A 54 -21.74 -4.36 -10.63
N ASP A 55 -20.53 -3.84 -10.73
CA ASP A 55 -19.74 -3.49 -9.56
C ASP A 55 -20.31 -2.26 -8.82
N PRO A 56 -20.30 -2.20 -7.47
CA PRO A 56 -20.73 -1.04 -6.69
C PRO A 56 -20.03 0.27 -7.07
N ALA A 57 -18.82 0.21 -7.62
CA ALA A 57 -18.12 1.39 -8.11
C ALA A 57 -18.87 2.11 -9.24
N CYS A 58 -19.76 1.41 -9.96
CA CYS A 58 -20.60 2.03 -10.99
C CYS A 58 -21.56 3.10 -10.46
N ASP A 59 -21.88 3.07 -9.16
CA ASP A 59 -22.73 4.07 -8.50
C ASP A 59 -21.91 5.13 -7.76
N PHE A 60 -20.58 5.07 -7.83
CA PHE A 60 -19.72 6.04 -7.20
C PHE A 60 -19.92 7.41 -7.83
N LYS A 61 -20.21 8.39 -6.97
CA LYS A 61 -20.40 9.78 -7.36
C LYS A 61 -19.11 10.53 -7.09
N ASP A 62 -18.48 10.94 -8.17
CA ASP A 62 -17.28 11.75 -8.09
C ASP A 62 -17.56 13.14 -7.48
N ALA A 63 -16.54 13.67 -6.81
CA ALA A 63 -16.47 15.10 -6.52
C ALA A 63 -16.46 15.91 -7.83
N PRO A 64 -16.91 17.18 -7.81
CA PRO A 64 -16.86 18.05 -8.99
C PRO A 64 -15.46 18.05 -9.61
N ALA A 65 -15.40 17.92 -10.94
CA ALA A 65 -14.13 18.02 -11.66
C ALA A 65 -13.54 19.42 -11.55
N ASP A 66 -12.21 19.52 -11.43
CA ASP A 66 -11.53 20.81 -11.44
C ASP A 66 -11.58 21.42 -12.85
N ALA A 67 -12.24 22.57 -12.98
CA ALA A 67 -12.37 23.29 -14.25
C ALA A 67 -11.02 23.84 -14.76
N ALA A 68 -10.00 23.96 -13.89
CA ALA A 68 -8.65 24.34 -14.28
C ALA A 68 -7.87 23.17 -14.91
N ASP A 69 -8.27 21.92 -14.65
CA ASP A 69 -7.65 20.74 -15.25
C ASP A 69 -7.86 20.75 -16.76
N VAL A 70 -6.76 20.61 -17.52
CA VAL A 70 -6.77 20.60 -18.98
C VAL A 70 -7.68 19.52 -19.56
N HIS A 71 -7.86 18.40 -18.87
CA HIS A 71 -8.72 17.30 -19.29
C HIS A 71 -10.21 17.55 -19.02
N HIS A 72 -10.57 18.56 -18.23
CA HIS A 72 -11.96 18.80 -17.82
C HIS A 72 -12.54 20.14 -18.30
N ARG A 73 -11.80 20.87 -19.14
CA ARG A 73 -12.22 22.19 -19.66
C ARG A 73 -13.52 22.17 -20.46
N THR A 74 -13.80 21.07 -21.16
CA THR A 74 -15.02 20.89 -21.98
C THR A 74 -16.08 20.04 -21.27
N GLY A 75 -15.86 19.68 -20.00
CA GLY A 75 -16.74 18.84 -19.20
C GLY A 75 -15.97 17.74 -18.46
N ASP A 76 -16.67 17.01 -17.60
CA ASP A 76 -16.09 15.85 -16.91
C ASP A 76 -15.82 14.73 -17.92
N GLN A 77 -14.55 14.45 -18.17
CA GLN A 77 -14.08 13.45 -19.12
C GLN A 77 -13.40 12.26 -18.42
N ARG A 78 -13.64 12.07 -17.12
CA ARG A 78 -13.07 10.95 -16.39
C ARG A 78 -13.53 9.61 -16.98
N GLN A 79 -12.67 8.61 -16.90
CA GLN A 79 -13.04 7.22 -17.13
C GLN A 79 -14.14 6.82 -16.13
N SER A 80 -15.04 5.95 -16.59
CA SER A 80 -16.17 5.45 -15.80
C SER A 80 -15.72 4.96 -14.43
N ALA A 81 -16.47 5.34 -13.39
CA ALA A 81 -16.20 4.85 -12.04
C ALA A 81 -16.40 3.34 -11.91
N CYS A 82 -17.20 2.71 -12.79
CA CYS A 82 -17.30 1.25 -12.87
C CYS A 82 -15.93 0.56 -12.97
N ASP A 83 -14.98 1.17 -13.68
CA ASP A 83 -13.65 0.59 -13.91
C ASP A 83 -12.74 0.71 -12.68
N LEU A 84 -13.18 1.37 -11.60
CA LEU A 84 -12.47 1.32 -10.31
C LEU A 84 -12.62 -0.04 -9.63
N ALA A 85 -13.70 -0.78 -9.94
CA ALA A 85 -13.98 -2.12 -9.43
C ALA A 85 -13.79 -2.25 -7.91
N PHE A 86 -14.74 -1.76 -7.12
CA PHE A 86 -14.67 -1.79 -5.66
C PHE A 86 -14.89 -3.19 -5.07
N GLY A 87 -15.66 -4.06 -5.74
CA GLY A 87 -16.04 -5.37 -5.21
C GLY A 87 -16.82 -5.29 -3.90
N THR A 88 -17.03 -6.42 -3.23
CA THR A 88 -17.56 -6.45 -1.85
C THR A 88 -16.47 -6.85 -0.86
N SER A 89 -16.67 -6.58 0.42
CA SER A 89 -15.71 -6.96 1.45
C SER A 89 -15.63 -8.48 1.61
N THR A 90 -14.45 -9.00 1.90
CA THR A 90 -14.24 -10.40 2.32
C THR A 90 -14.60 -10.64 3.79
N GLY A 91 -15.01 -9.58 4.52
CA GLY A 91 -15.08 -9.56 5.97
C GLY A 91 -13.81 -8.98 6.61
N ALA A 92 -12.76 -8.78 5.81
CA ALA A 92 -11.51 -8.15 6.19
C ALA A 92 -11.37 -6.80 5.48
N LEU A 93 -11.02 -5.76 6.23
CA LEU A 93 -10.82 -4.43 5.67
C LEU A 93 -9.67 -4.45 4.65
N GLY A 94 -9.97 -3.84 3.51
CA GLY A 94 -9.05 -3.70 2.40
C GLY A 94 -8.84 -4.92 1.52
N PHE A 95 -9.45 -6.07 1.83
CA PHE A 95 -9.51 -7.24 0.95
C PHE A 95 -10.90 -7.37 0.35
N ARG A 96 -10.99 -7.33 -0.98
CA ARG A 96 -12.23 -7.26 -1.75
C ARG A 96 -12.43 -8.55 -2.53
N LYS A 97 -13.68 -8.99 -2.70
CA LYS A 97 -14.06 -10.14 -3.52
C LYS A 97 -14.90 -9.69 -4.71
N PHE A 98 -14.67 -10.35 -5.83
CA PHE A 98 -15.40 -10.20 -7.09
C PHE A 98 -15.89 -11.59 -7.51
N PRO A 99 -17.10 -11.75 -8.05
CA PRO A 99 -17.55 -13.06 -8.51
C PRO A 99 -16.65 -13.55 -9.65
N ASN A 100 -16.23 -14.81 -9.59
CA ASN A 100 -15.45 -15.42 -10.67
C ASN A 100 -16.40 -16.06 -11.70
N PRO A 101 -16.53 -15.53 -12.93
CA PRO A 101 -17.39 -16.13 -13.96
C PRO A 101 -16.90 -17.50 -14.43
N ARG A 102 -15.63 -17.85 -14.23
CA ARG A 102 -15.07 -19.17 -14.57
C ARG A 102 -15.33 -20.23 -13.50
N PHE A 103 -15.87 -19.84 -12.34
CA PHE A 103 -16.14 -20.76 -11.25
C PHE A 103 -17.12 -21.88 -11.64
N ASN A 104 -16.74 -23.12 -11.34
CA ASN A 104 -17.62 -24.28 -11.49
C ASN A 104 -17.93 -24.91 -10.13
N ARG A 105 -19.18 -24.74 -9.67
CA ARG A 105 -19.63 -25.24 -8.37
C ARG A 105 -19.51 -26.75 -8.20
N GLN A 106 -19.75 -27.53 -9.25
CA GLN A 106 -19.69 -29.00 -9.18
C GLN A 106 -18.24 -29.46 -9.01
N ARG A 107 -17.31 -28.89 -9.77
CA ARG A 107 -15.86 -29.19 -9.63
C ARG A 107 -15.33 -28.76 -8.26
N TRP A 108 -15.68 -27.57 -7.81
CA TRP A 108 -15.31 -27.09 -6.48
C TRP A 108 -15.81 -28.03 -5.38
N ALA A 109 -17.08 -28.43 -5.45
CA ALA A 109 -17.66 -29.35 -4.48
C ALA A 109 -17.04 -30.75 -4.55
N ALA A 110 -16.63 -31.23 -5.73
CA ALA A 110 -15.95 -32.51 -5.87
C ALA A 110 -14.59 -32.54 -5.15
N VAL A 111 -13.88 -31.42 -5.16
CA VAL A 111 -12.56 -31.28 -4.51
C VAL A 111 -12.70 -31.01 -3.01
N ASN A 112 -13.63 -30.13 -2.63
CA ASN A 112 -13.72 -29.63 -1.26
C ASN A 112 -14.79 -30.32 -0.40
N GLY A 113 -15.70 -31.11 -0.98
CA GLY A 113 -16.82 -31.72 -0.27
C GLY A 113 -17.92 -30.73 0.16
N GLY A 114 -17.95 -29.53 -0.45
CA GLY A 114 -18.90 -28.45 -0.13
C GLY A 114 -18.46 -27.13 -0.77
N GLY A 115 -19.28 -26.09 -0.61
CA GLY A 115 -18.96 -24.72 -0.99
C GLY A 115 -18.08 -24.01 0.03
N ALA A 116 -18.23 -24.32 1.32
CA ALA A 116 -17.54 -23.61 2.40
C ALA A 116 -16.15 -24.15 2.75
N ASN A 117 -15.84 -25.38 2.34
CA ASN A 117 -14.56 -26.00 2.64
C ASN A 117 -13.51 -25.60 1.60
N TRP A 118 -12.29 -25.30 2.06
CA TRP A 118 -11.13 -24.95 1.23
C TRP A 118 -9.99 -25.95 1.38
N LYS A 119 -10.14 -26.97 2.25
CA LYS A 119 -9.07 -27.94 2.54
C LYS A 119 -8.69 -28.78 1.33
N GLY A 120 -9.64 -29.07 0.43
CA GLY A 120 -9.37 -29.84 -0.78
C GLY A 120 -8.44 -29.10 -1.73
N VAL A 121 -8.70 -27.81 -1.96
CA VAL A 121 -7.81 -26.99 -2.80
C VAL A 121 -6.42 -26.75 -2.18
N SER A 122 -6.30 -26.78 -0.85
CA SER A 122 -4.99 -26.73 -0.18
C SER A 122 -4.28 -28.09 -0.08
N ALA A 123 -4.96 -29.20 -0.38
CA ALA A 123 -4.38 -30.53 -0.27
C ALA A 123 -3.36 -30.79 -1.39
N LYS A 124 -2.44 -31.71 -1.11
CA LYS A 124 -1.47 -32.22 -2.08
C LYS A 124 -2.18 -32.92 -3.24
N LEU A 125 -1.61 -32.85 -4.44
CA LEU A 125 -2.15 -33.56 -5.61
C LEU A 125 -2.00 -35.09 -5.49
N SER A 126 -1.01 -35.56 -4.72
CA SER A 126 -0.76 -36.98 -4.45
C SER A 126 -0.28 -37.21 -3.02
N ASP A 127 -0.71 -38.31 -2.40
CA ASP A 127 -0.19 -38.78 -1.11
C ASP A 127 1.03 -39.71 -1.26
N ASP A 128 1.36 -40.15 -2.48
CA ASP A 128 2.53 -40.98 -2.75
C ASP A 128 3.81 -40.13 -2.75
N PRO A 129 4.72 -40.28 -1.76
CA PRO A 129 5.95 -39.50 -1.67
C PRO A 129 6.95 -39.79 -2.79
N ALA A 130 6.74 -40.86 -3.59
CA ALA A 130 7.55 -41.14 -4.78
C ALA A 130 7.09 -40.33 -6.01
N ASN A 131 5.91 -39.70 -5.95
CA ASN A 131 5.38 -38.86 -7.02
C ASN A 131 5.73 -37.40 -6.77
N SER A 132 6.26 -36.67 -7.76
CA SER A 132 6.50 -35.22 -7.66
C SER A 132 5.25 -34.42 -7.30
N ASP A 133 4.06 -34.95 -7.61
CA ASP A 133 2.77 -34.37 -7.25
C ASP A 133 2.52 -34.34 -5.73
N SER A 134 3.34 -35.02 -4.92
CA SER A 134 3.27 -34.93 -3.47
C SER A 134 3.77 -33.59 -2.91
N GLU A 135 4.45 -32.77 -3.72
CA GLU A 135 5.02 -31.50 -3.27
C GLU A 135 4.21 -30.27 -3.71
N VAL A 136 3.19 -30.48 -4.53
CA VAL A 136 2.32 -29.43 -5.08
C VAL A 136 0.88 -29.62 -4.61
N SER A 137 0.17 -28.51 -4.40
CA SER A 137 -1.24 -28.50 -4.02
C SER A 137 -2.15 -28.12 -5.20
N HIS A 138 -3.44 -28.37 -5.06
CA HIS A 138 -4.47 -27.93 -6.00
C HIS A 138 -4.57 -26.40 -6.16
N LEU A 139 -3.88 -25.61 -5.33
CA LEU A 139 -3.76 -24.15 -5.54
C LEU A 139 -3.09 -23.81 -6.87
N ALA A 140 -2.23 -24.69 -7.39
CA ALA A 140 -1.59 -24.53 -8.69
C ALA A 140 -2.43 -25.12 -9.86
N ASP A 141 -3.57 -25.75 -9.56
CA ASP A 141 -4.44 -26.38 -10.56
C ASP A 141 -5.44 -25.37 -11.12
N ALA A 142 -5.09 -24.77 -12.25
CA ALA A 142 -5.94 -23.82 -12.96
C ALA A 142 -7.28 -24.40 -13.46
N SER A 143 -7.51 -25.71 -13.36
CA SER A 143 -8.80 -26.32 -13.69
C SER A 143 -9.86 -26.17 -12.56
N ILE A 144 -9.42 -25.79 -11.36
CA ILE A 144 -10.24 -25.55 -10.17
C ILE A 144 -10.24 -24.05 -9.84
N GLU A 145 -11.12 -23.33 -10.52
CA GLU A 145 -11.31 -21.89 -10.31
C GLU A 145 -12.01 -21.61 -8.94
N PRO A 146 -11.56 -20.63 -8.14
CA PRO A 146 -12.22 -20.25 -6.89
C PRO A 146 -13.53 -19.49 -7.15
N PRO A 147 -14.46 -19.43 -6.18
CA PRO A 147 -15.74 -18.73 -6.34
C PRO A 147 -15.58 -17.22 -6.51
N PHE A 148 -14.47 -16.66 -6.02
CA PHE A 148 -14.17 -15.25 -6.08
C PHE A 148 -12.76 -14.98 -6.58
N LEU A 149 -12.60 -13.90 -7.34
CA LEU A 149 -11.32 -13.23 -7.51
C LEU A 149 -11.12 -12.27 -6.33
N ILE A 150 -9.91 -12.20 -5.79
CA ILE A 150 -9.60 -11.37 -4.62
C ILE A 150 -8.75 -10.18 -5.04
N GLY A 151 -9.22 -8.98 -4.71
CA GLY A 151 -8.48 -7.72 -4.86
C GLY A 151 -7.97 -7.21 -3.53
N ILE A 152 -6.88 -6.45 -3.58
CA ILE A 152 -6.28 -5.78 -2.43
C ILE A 152 -6.37 -4.27 -2.66
N THR A 153 -6.66 -3.52 -1.61
CA THR A 153 -6.67 -2.04 -1.63
C THR A 153 -5.59 -1.50 -0.70
N CYS A 154 -5.24 -0.21 -0.81
CA CYS A 154 -4.33 0.44 0.15
C CYS A 154 -4.75 0.21 1.61
N GLY A 155 -6.07 0.10 1.85
CA GLY A 155 -6.62 -0.13 3.17
C GLY A 155 -6.18 -1.43 3.86
N SER A 156 -5.80 -2.49 3.10
CA SER A 156 -5.33 -3.74 3.71
C SER A 156 -4.03 -3.56 4.48
N CYS A 157 -3.22 -2.60 4.03
CA CYS A 157 -1.95 -2.24 4.65
C CYS A 157 -2.15 -1.06 5.61
N HIS A 158 -2.97 -0.07 5.28
CA HIS A 158 -2.97 1.21 6.02
C HIS A 158 -4.06 1.36 7.09
N ILE A 159 -5.16 0.60 7.01
CA ILE A 159 -6.22 0.63 8.03
C ILE A 159 -5.77 -0.16 9.26
N ALA A 160 -5.77 0.49 10.42
CA ALA A 160 -5.55 -0.16 11.71
C ALA A 160 -6.44 0.49 12.79
N PHE A 161 -6.26 0.06 14.03
CA PHE A 161 -6.97 0.67 15.16
C PHE A 161 -6.53 2.11 15.37
N ASP A 162 -7.49 3.00 15.60
CA ASP A 162 -7.24 4.38 15.98
C ASP A 162 -6.56 4.40 17.37
N PRO A 163 -5.31 4.92 17.49
CA PRO A 163 -4.64 5.05 18.78
C PRO A 163 -5.39 5.92 19.79
N LEU A 164 -6.27 6.82 19.34
CA LEU A 164 -7.09 7.67 20.21
C LEU A 164 -8.36 6.98 20.71
N ASN A 165 -8.80 5.92 20.03
CA ASN A 165 -9.98 5.15 20.38
C ASN A 165 -9.84 3.65 20.01
N PRO A 166 -8.86 2.93 20.58
CA PRO A 166 -8.68 1.52 20.24
C PRO A 166 -9.88 0.69 20.70
N PRO A 167 -10.22 -0.41 20.00
CA PRO A 167 -11.34 -1.25 20.37
C PRO A 167 -11.06 -2.00 21.68
N ALA A 168 -12.11 -2.29 22.44
CA ALA A 168 -12.00 -3.16 23.62
C ALA A 168 -11.68 -4.62 23.22
N ASP A 169 -12.19 -5.05 22.07
CA ASP A 169 -11.94 -6.37 21.48
C ASP A 169 -11.47 -6.20 20.02
N PRO A 170 -10.19 -6.50 19.71
CA PRO A 170 -9.66 -6.45 18.35
C PRO A 170 -10.41 -7.32 17.33
N ALA A 171 -11.12 -8.36 17.78
CA ALA A 171 -11.94 -9.20 16.90
C ALA A 171 -13.30 -8.55 16.56
N ARG A 172 -13.72 -7.53 17.30
CA ARG A 172 -15.02 -6.86 17.15
C ARG A 172 -14.86 -5.32 17.18
N PRO A 173 -14.07 -4.74 16.27
CA PRO A 173 -13.97 -3.29 16.17
C PRO A 173 -15.27 -2.69 15.64
N GLU A 174 -15.55 -1.46 16.04
CA GLU A 174 -16.53 -0.58 15.41
C GLU A 174 -15.82 0.39 14.46
N TRP A 175 -16.57 1.04 13.55
CA TRP A 175 -15.99 2.00 12.60
C TRP A 175 -15.23 3.14 13.28
N GLU A 176 -15.72 3.60 14.44
CA GLU A 176 -15.07 4.64 15.26
C GLU A 176 -13.75 4.19 15.92
N ASN A 177 -13.41 2.90 15.87
CA ASN A 177 -12.15 2.39 16.40
C ASN A 177 -11.06 2.30 15.34
N LEU A 178 -11.30 2.77 14.12
CA LEU A 178 -10.44 2.54 12.96
C LEU A 178 -9.92 3.84 12.38
N LYS A 179 -8.66 3.82 11.93
CA LYS A 179 -8.03 4.94 11.22
C LYS A 179 -7.41 4.45 9.92
N GLY A 180 -7.73 5.13 8.81
CA GLY A 180 -7.47 4.63 7.46
C GLY A 180 -6.03 4.70 6.97
N ALA A 181 -5.23 5.57 7.59
CA ALA A 181 -3.88 5.92 7.10
C ALA A 181 -2.77 5.74 8.14
N VAL A 182 -3.08 5.11 9.29
CA VAL A 182 -2.13 4.97 10.41
C VAL A 182 -1.02 3.95 10.12
N GLY A 183 -1.23 3.06 9.15
CA GLY A 183 -0.29 1.99 8.81
C GLY A 183 -0.45 0.80 9.77
N ASN A 184 -0.91 -0.34 9.26
CA ASN A 184 -1.19 -1.53 10.06
C ASN A 184 0.10 -2.21 10.52
N GLN A 185 0.56 -1.81 11.71
CA GLN A 185 1.70 -2.36 12.42
C GLN A 185 1.50 -3.81 12.90
N TYR A 186 0.28 -4.35 12.80
CA TYR A 186 -0.05 -5.71 13.23
C TYR A 186 0.01 -6.71 12.08
N THR A 187 0.00 -6.24 10.83
CA THR A 187 -0.11 -7.09 9.63
C THR A 187 0.95 -8.19 9.58
N ARG A 188 0.55 -9.37 9.14
CA ARG A 188 1.41 -10.54 8.97
C ARG A 188 1.36 -10.96 7.52
N ILE A 189 1.93 -10.12 6.66
CA ILE A 189 1.75 -10.23 5.21
C ILE A 189 2.31 -11.54 4.64
N SER A 190 3.39 -12.06 5.23
CA SER A 190 3.95 -13.35 4.85
C SER A 190 2.95 -14.48 5.05
N GLU A 191 2.29 -14.51 6.20
CA GLU A 191 1.25 -15.50 6.52
C GLU A 191 0.00 -15.35 5.63
N ILE A 192 -0.24 -14.17 5.07
CA ILE A 192 -1.33 -13.93 4.11
C ILE A 192 -0.93 -14.41 2.72
N LEU A 193 0.21 -13.96 2.19
CA LEU A 193 0.63 -14.23 0.82
C LEU A 193 1.09 -15.68 0.60
N ALA A 194 1.71 -16.30 1.61
CA ALA A 194 2.14 -17.70 1.55
C ALA A 194 1.05 -18.67 2.02
N SER A 195 -0.17 -18.20 2.28
CA SER A 195 -1.25 -19.02 2.83
C SER A 195 -1.59 -20.19 1.90
N GLY A 196 -1.52 -21.41 2.42
CA GLY A 196 -1.77 -22.65 1.67
C GLY A 196 -0.63 -23.09 0.74
N MET A 197 0.44 -22.31 0.60
CA MET A 197 1.61 -22.69 -0.20
C MET A 197 2.48 -23.71 0.53
N SER A 198 3.06 -24.66 -0.20
CA SER A 198 4.04 -25.59 0.35
C SER A 198 5.36 -24.86 0.66
N PRO A 199 5.98 -25.09 1.84
CA PRO A 199 7.30 -24.54 2.17
C PRO A 199 8.42 -24.92 1.19
N ALA A 200 8.22 -25.97 0.39
CA ALA A 200 9.18 -26.41 -0.63
C ALA A 200 9.16 -25.54 -1.91
N THR A 201 8.17 -24.65 -2.08
CA THR A 201 8.03 -23.83 -3.29
C THR A 201 8.95 -22.60 -3.26
N LEU A 202 9.40 -22.15 -4.43
CA LEU A 202 10.20 -20.93 -4.57
C LEU A 202 9.42 -19.69 -4.10
N GLU A 203 8.13 -19.64 -4.39
CA GLU A 203 7.22 -18.58 -3.97
C GLU A 203 7.16 -18.46 -2.45
N PHE A 204 7.03 -19.58 -1.74
CA PHE A 204 7.05 -19.55 -0.28
C PHE A 204 8.37 -18.95 0.23
N GLN A 205 9.51 -19.32 -0.36
CA GLN A 205 10.81 -18.78 0.06
C GLN A 205 10.93 -17.27 -0.18
N VAL A 206 10.27 -16.75 -1.23
CA VAL A 206 10.23 -15.30 -1.51
C VAL A 206 9.24 -14.54 -0.64
N PHE A 207 8.09 -15.11 -0.30
CA PHE A 207 7.06 -14.39 0.48
C PHE A 207 7.15 -14.59 1.99
N ALA A 208 7.71 -15.70 2.48
CA ALA A 208 7.63 -16.11 3.88
C ALA A 208 8.78 -15.60 4.78
N HIS A 209 9.23 -14.36 4.60
CA HIS A 209 10.34 -13.79 5.38
C HIS A 209 10.04 -12.44 6.06
N ALA A 210 8.92 -11.78 5.74
CA ALA A 210 8.59 -10.49 6.34
C ALA A 210 8.23 -10.68 7.82
N ARG A 211 8.71 -9.77 8.67
CA ARG A 211 8.34 -9.77 10.09
C ARG A 211 6.94 -9.15 10.26
N PRO A 212 6.20 -9.50 11.33
CA PRO A 212 4.95 -8.81 11.66
C PRO A 212 5.13 -7.27 11.65
N GLY A 213 4.17 -6.56 11.07
CA GLY A 213 4.19 -5.11 10.85
C GLY A 213 5.03 -4.63 9.67
N THR A 214 5.64 -5.55 8.91
CA THR A 214 6.46 -5.23 7.73
C THR A 214 5.96 -5.94 6.48
N SER A 215 6.26 -5.36 5.32
CA SER A 215 5.96 -5.95 4.01
C SER A 215 7.09 -5.71 3.04
N ASP A 216 7.38 -6.73 2.24
CA ASP A 216 8.27 -6.61 1.09
C ASP A 216 7.43 -6.40 -0.17
N THR A 217 7.26 -5.13 -0.57
CA THR A 217 6.52 -4.78 -1.78
C THR A 217 7.28 -5.13 -3.07
N SER A 218 8.54 -5.56 -2.97
CA SER A 218 9.33 -6.14 -4.05
C SER A 218 9.17 -7.64 -4.17
N ALA A 219 8.52 -8.35 -3.24
CA ALA A 219 8.43 -9.81 -3.33
C ALA A 219 7.72 -10.29 -4.62
N VAL A 220 6.72 -9.55 -5.13
CA VAL A 220 6.08 -9.83 -6.43
C VAL A 220 7.00 -9.38 -7.59
N PRO A 221 7.36 -8.09 -7.73
CA PRO A 221 8.41 -7.67 -8.64
C PRO A 221 9.78 -7.87 -8.01
N THR A 222 10.20 -9.13 -7.89
CA THR A 222 11.46 -9.48 -7.20
C THR A 222 12.67 -9.04 -8.01
N ASP A 223 13.48 -8.16 -7.41
CA ASP A 223 14.84 -7.81 -7.81
C ASP A 223 15.87 -8.76 -7.17
N GLN A 224 15.40 -9.85 -6.55
CA GLN A 224 16.18 -10.79 -5.74
C GLN A 224 16.75 -10.17 -4.45
N ILE A 225 16.25 -9.00 -4.04
CA ILE A 225 16.69 -8.30 -2.84
C ILE A 225 15.56 -8.31 -1.82
N ASN A 226 15.80 -9.02 -0.71
CA ASN A 226 14.88 -9.08 0.42
C ASN A 226 14.82 -7.73 1.14
N ASN A 227 13.69 -7.04 1.01
CA ASN A 227 13.56 -5.61 1.26
C ASN A 227 12.29 -5.25 2.09
N PRO A 228 11.99 -5.94 3.21
CA PRO A 228 10.83 -5.65 4.02
C PRO A 228 10.95 -4.26 4.64
N GLY A 229 9.89 -3.48 4.52
CA GLY A 229 9.73 -2.20 5.21
C GLY A 229 8.53 -2.24 6.14
N THR A 230 8.54 -1.45 7.22
CA THR A 230 7.30 -1.21 7.99
C THR A 230 6.22 -0.64 7.08
N ILE A 231 4.95 -0.92 7.37
CA ILE A 231 3.88 -0.21 6.68
C ILE A 231 3.96 1.27 7.08
N ASN A 232 4.03 2.16 6.09
CA ASN A 232 4.15 3.58 6.34
C ASN A 232 2.85 4.13 6.95
N ALA A 233 2.97 4.91 8.01
CA ALA A 233 1.93 5.86 8.37
C ALA A 233 1.91 6.97 7.30
N ILE A 234 0.75 7.19 6.70
CA ILE A 234 0.52 8.28 5.76
C ILE A 234 -0.24 9.35 6.55
N ILE A 235 0.50 10.11 7.34
CA ILE A 235 -0.05 11.14 8.21
C ILE A 235 0.57 12.51 7.89
N ASN A 236 -0.08 13.60 8.29
CA ASN A 236 0.29 15.01 8.05
C ASN A 236 1.04 15.24 6.72
N THR A 237 0.57 14.66 5.62
CA THR A 237 1.30 14.65 4.34
C THR A 237 1.62 16.07 3.86
N GLU A 238 0.77 17.04 4.16
CA GLU A 238 0.97 18.46 3.87
C GLU A 238 2.25 19.06 4.49
N ARG A 239 2.74 18.50 5.60
CA ARG A 239 3.95 18.99 6.30
C ARG A 239 5.21 18.23 5.93
N ARG A 240 5.12 17.19 5.10
CA ARG A 240 6.30 16.46 4.62
C ARG A 240 7.19 17.36 3.76
N PRO A 241 8.51 17.21 3.83
CA PRO A 241 9.42 18.01 3.03
C PRO A 241 9.32 17.68 1.54
N THR A 242 9.56 18.70 0.72
CA THR A 242 9.68 18.59 -0.74
C THR A 242 11.10 18.93 -1.20
N PHE A 243 11.52 18.33 -2.31
CA PHE A 243 12.86 18.43 -2.86
C PHE A 243 12.81 19.15 -4.19
N THR A 244 13.45 20.32 -4.25
CA THR A 244 13.55 21.14 -5.46
C THR A 244 14.65 20.63 -6.39
N ASN A 245 14.55 20.95 -7.68
CA ASN A 245 15.55 20.63 -8.69
C ASN A 245 15.73 19.13 -8.98
N GLU A 246 14.70 18.33 -8.71
CA GLU A 246 14.69 16.92 -9.07
C GLU A 246 14.43 16.78 -10.57
N VAL A 247 15.33 16.09 -11.28
CA VAL A 247 15.21 15.84 -12.73
C VAL A 247 14.31 14.63 -12.91
N VAL A 248 13.06 14.86 -13.31
CA VAL A 248 12.00 13.86 -13.39
C VAL A 248 11.53 13.66 -14.83
N SER A 249 11.52 12.40 -15.28
CA SER A 249 10.90 11.99 -16.53
C SER A 249 9.54 11.37 -16.24
N LYS A 250 8.45 12.07 -16.59
CA LYS A 250 7.08 11.64 -16.29
C LYS A 250 6.06 12.09 -17.32
N TRP A 251 4.90 11.45 -17.31
CA TRP A 251 3.74 11.78 -18.12
C TRP A 251 2.98 12.95 -17.50
N ARG A 252 2.73 14.02 -18.28
CA ARG A 252 1.98 15.21 -17.84
C ARG A 252 0.73 15.39 -18.67
N LYS A 253 -0.36 15.79 -18.03
CA LYS A 253 -1.60 16.16 -18.72
C LYS A 253 -1.35 17.34 -19.67
N VAL A 254 -1.76 17.21 -20.92
CA VAL A 254 -1.73 18.24 -21.96
C VAL A 254 -3.00 18.18 -22.79
N GLY A 255 -3.35 19.27 -23.47
CA GLY A 255 -4.51 19.29 -24.37
C GLY A 255 -4.26 18.52 -25.67
N GLU A 256 -3.02 18.49 -26.13
CA GLU A 256 -2.63 17.87 -27.39
C GLU A 256 -1.14 17.56 -27.39
N CYS A 257 -0.72 16.55 -28.16
CA CYS A 257 0.69 16.29 -28.44
C CYS A 257 0.84 15.59 -29.78
N ALA A 258 2.03 15.70 -30.38
CA ALA A 258 2.34 15.03 -31.65
C ALA A 258 2.30 13.51 -31.43
N PRO A 259 1.59 12.73 -32.28
CA PRO A 259 1.47 11.29 -32.13
C PRO A 259 2.84 10.61 -32.07
N ASP A 260 3.16 10.05 -30.91
CA ASP A 260 4.34 9.23 -30.66
C ASP A 260 4.04 8.33 -29.47
N GLU A 261 3.82 7.03 -29.71
CA GLU A 261 3.41 6.08 -28.66
C GLU A 261 4.39 5.99 -27.47
N LYS A 262 5.63 6.51 -27.60
CA LYS A 262 6.62 6.54 -26.53
C LYS A 262 6.50 7.77 -25.63
N ASP A 263 6.12 8.91 -26.20
CA ASP A 263 6.21 10.21 -25.54
C ASP A 263 4.89 11.02 -25.57
N CYS A 264 3.86 10.53 -26.25
CA CYS A 264 2.56 11.15 -26.37
C CYS A 264 1.45 10.11 -26.47
N TRP A 265 0.39 10.29 -25.69
CA TRP A 265 -0.83 9.51 -25.82
C TRP A 265 -2.06 10.38 -25.65
N CYS A 266 -2.99 10.30 -26.59
CA CYS A 266 -4.30 10.95 -26.50
C CYS A 266 -5.37 9.87 -26.39
N GLU A 267 -6.32 10.06 -25.46
CA GLU A 267 -7.41 9.11 -25.28
C GLU A 267 -8.35 9.16 -26.50
N PRO A 268 -8.61 8.02 -27.18
CA PRO A 268 -9.57 7.96 -28.27
C PRO A 268 -10.95 8.47 -27.84
N ASP A 269 -11.64 9.15 -28.75
CA ASP A 269 -12.99 9.68 -28.54
C ASP A 269 -13.15 10.68 -27.37
N ARG A 270 -12.03 11.30 -26.93
CA ARG A 270 -12.02 12.37 -25.93
C ARG A 270 -11.44 13.66 -26.51
N GLU A 271 -11.94 14.78 -26.01
CA GLU A 271 -11.50 16.10 -26.45
C GLU A 271 -10.39 16.63 -25.54
N HIS A 272 -9.29 17.07 -26.13
CA HIS A 272 -8.18 17.67 -25.38
C HIS A 272 -7.63 16.82 -24.22
N LYS A 273 -7.75 15.49 -24.30
CA LYS A 273 -7.33 14.56 -23.24
C LYS A 273 -6.09 13.79 -23.66
N CYS A 274 -4.93 14.45 -23.51
CA CYS A 274 -3.65 13.88 -23.87
C CYS A 274 -2.64 13.92 -22.71
N TRP A 275 -1.61 13.09 -22.80
CA TRP A 275 -0.49 13.05 -21.89
C TRP A 275 0.80 13.09 -22.69
N ARG A 276 1.74 13.92 -22.25
CA ARG A 276 3.07 14.00 -22.85
C ARG A 276 4.12 13.62 -21.84
N ARG A 277 4.99 12.68 -22.20
CA ARG A 277 6.18 12.37 -21.44
C ARG A 277 7.23 13.44 -21.69
N SER A 278 7.83 13.95 -20.62
CA SER A 278 8.98 14.84 -20.76
C SER A 278 9.87 14.80 -19.53
N THR A 279 11.13 15.17 -19.70
CA THR A 279 12.08 15.34 -18.59
C THR A 279 12.17 16.81 -18.21
N GLN A 280 11.91 17.13 -16.95
CA GLN A 280 11.96 18.50 -16.43
C GLN A 280 12.54 18.50 -15.01
N SER A 281 13.00 19.67 -14.58
CA SER A 281 13.36 19.94 -13.19
C SER A 281 12.10 20.32 -12.41
N GLU A 282 11.77 19.59 -11.34
CA GLU A 282 10.56 19.81 -10.55
C GLU A 282 10.84 19.80 -9.04
N THR A 283 9.84 20.25 -8.29
CA THR A 283 9.77 20.07 -6.84
C THR A 283 8.86 18.87 -6.55
N VAL A 284 9.37 17.86 -5.85
CA VAL A 284 8.65 16.60 -5.60
C VAL A 284 8.78 16.15 -4.16
N HIS A 285 7.91 15.24 -3.74
CA HIS A 285 8.05 14.54 -2.47
C HIS A 285 8.87 13.26 -2.64
N HIS A 286 9.47 12.79 -1.54
CA HIS A 286 10.15 11.50 -1.43
C HIS A 286 9.50 10.62 -0.33
N ILE A 287 8.20 10.38 -0.46
CA ILE A 287 7.32 9.75 0.55
C ILE A 287 7.68 8.28 0.82
N LEU A 288 8.11 7.52 -0.18
CA LEU A 288 8.28 6.07 -0.10
C LEU A 288 9.74 5.67 0.10
N LYS A 289 9.95 4.46 0.67
CA LYS A 289 11.28 4.00 1.13
C LYS A 289 12.22 3.55 0.01
N GLY A 290 11.70 3.28 -1.19
CA GLY A 290 12.41 2.56 -2.25
C GLY A 290 12.95 3.45 -3.37
N GLY A 291 12.39 4.64 -3.59
CA GLY A 291 12.77 5.54 -4.69
C GLY A 291 11.81 5.52 -5.88
N GLU A 292 10.86 4.58 -5.94
CA GLU A 292 9.83 4.45 -6.98
C GLU A 292 8.68 5.47 -6.80
N ASP A 293 8.96 6.57 -6.15
CA ASP A 293 8.08 7.71 -5.84
C ASP A 293 8.78 9.04 -6.19
N SER A 294 10.04 8.98 -6.62
CA SER A 294 10.91 10.15 -6.82
C SER A 294 10.49 11.06 -7.99
N ILE A 295 9.41 10.73 -8.69
CA ILE A 295 8.83 11.60 -9.73
C ILE A 295 7.59 12.38 -9.26
N GLY A 296 7.13 12.17 -8.02
CA GLY A 296 6.01 12.91 -7.44
C GLY A 296 5.05 12.07 -6.59
N ALA A 297 4.26 12.76 -5.77
CA ALA A 297 3.28 12.12 -4.86
C ALA A 297 2.13 11.44 -5.61
N LEU A 298 1.64 12.03 -6.72
CA LEU A 298 0.56 11.44 -7.50
C LEU A 298 0.99 10.15 -8.18
N GLU A 299 2.22 10.11 -8.69
CA GLU A 299 2.80 8.92 -9.30
C GLU A 299 3.15 7.86 -8.24
N ALA A 300 3.53 8.27 -7.03
CA ALA A 300 3.65 7.36 -5.89
C ALA A 300 2.31 6.67 -5.56
N ILE A 301 1.20 7.42 -5.52
CA ILE A 301 -0.15 6.88 -5.33
C ILE A 301 -0.50 5.91 -6.47
N GLN A 302 -0.32 6.34 -7.73
CA GLN A 302 -0.62 5.54 -8.91
C GLN A 302 0.11 4.20 -8.89
N ARG A 303 1.41 4.21 -8.56
CA ARG A 303 2.24 3.00 -8.55
C ARG A 303 1.80 1.99 -7.51
N VAL A 304 1.29 2.41 -6.35
CA VAL A 304 0.81 1.47 -5.32
C VAL A 304 -0.37 0.63 -5.84
N TYR A 305 -1.23 1.16 -6.71
CA TYR A 305 -2.29 0.37 -7.34
C TYR A 305 -1.75 -0.77 -8.22
N PHE A 306 -0.63 -0.55 -8.92
CA PHE A 306 0.06 -1.63 -9.62
C PHE A 306 0.63 -2.64 -8.63
N ASN A 307 1.35 -2.20 -7.58
CA ASN A 307 1.90 -3.11 -6.56
C ASN A 307 0.86 -4.05 -5.93
N ILE A 308 -0.41 -3.63 -5.84
CA ILE A 308 -1.50 -4.44 -5.28
C ILE A 308 -2.34 -5.17 -6.34
N GLY A 309 -1.87 -5.24 -7.59
CA GLY A 309 -2.39 -6.11 -8.64
C GLY A 309 -3.24 -5.46 -9.72
N SER A 310 -3.46 -4.14 -9.68
CA SER A 310 -4.24 -3.45 -10.72
C SER A 310 -3.57 -3.64 -12.10
N CYS A 311 -4.37 -3.93 -13.11
CA CYS A 311 -3.94 -4.10 -14.50
C CYS A 311 -2.82 -5.15 -14.70
N ALA A 312 -2.68 -6.14 -13.83
CA ALA A 312 -1.58 -7.10 -13.87
C ALA A 312 -1.35 -7.76 -15.24
N GLU A 313 -2.41 -8.32 -15.81
CA GLU A 313 -2.36 -9.04 -17.09
C GLU A 313 -2.04 -8.12 -18.28
N GLN A 314 -2.60 -6.90 -18.27
CA GLN A 314 -2.46 -5.95 -19.37
C GLN A 314 -1.10 -5.22 -19.34
N CYS A 315 -0.56 -4.97 -18.14
CA CYS A 315 0.54 -4.03 -17.95
C CYS A 315 1.87 -4.67 -17.61
N TRP A 316 1.94 -5.56 -16.62
CA TRP A 316 3.21 -5.78 -15.92
C TRP A 316 3.56 -7.23 -15.58
N VAL A 317 2.64 -8.19 -15.66
CA VAL A 317 2.98 -9.61 -15.38
C VAL A 317 4.06 -10.17 -16.34
N ASN A 318 4.07 -9.69 -17.58
CA ASN A 318 5.07 -10.03 -18.59
C ASN A 318 6.46 -9.40 -18.36
N HIS A 319 6.55 -8.52 -17.35
CA HIS A 319 7.73 -7.76 -16.99
C HIS A 319 8.35 -8.23 -15.66
N LEU A 320 7.72 -9.21 -14.99
CA LEU A 320 8.18 -9.78 -13.73
C LEU A 320 9.19 -10.91 -13.95
N THR A 321 10.04 -11.15 -12.96
CA THR A 321 10.91 -12.33 -12.94
C THR A 321 10.09 -13.59 -12.68
N ASP A 322 10.14 -14.57 -13.56
CA ASP A 322 9.73 -15.95 -13.29
C ASP A 322 10.94 -16.74 -12.80
N LEU A 323 10.92 -17.14 -11.53
CA LEU A 323 12.01 -17.86 -10.88
C LEU A 323 12.27 -19.26 -11.47
N ARG A 324 11.34 -19.77 -12.29
CA ARG A 324 11.48 -21.04 -13.00
C ARG A 324 12.09 -20.86 -14.39
N GLN A 325 12.15 -19.64 -14.89
CA GLN A 325 12.75 -19.37 -16.18
C GLN A 325 14.28 -19.37 -16.08
N VAL A 326 14.92 -20.27 -16.81
CA VAL A 326 16.39 -20.44 -16.81
C VAL A 326 17.05 -20.01 -18.12
N ASP A 327 16.28 -19.87 -19.20
CA ASP A 327 16.81 -19.41 -20.49
C ASP A 327 16.79 -17.87 -20.55
N PRO A 328 17.96 -17.21 -20.64
CA PRO A 328 18.07 -15.76 -20.68
C PRO A 328 17.42 -15.08 -21.88
N GLN A 329 17.04 -15.84 -22.91
CA GLN A 329 16.37 -15.31 -24.09
C GLN A 329 14.85 -15.35 -23.98
N GLN A 330 14.30 -16.01 -22.95
CA GLN A 330 12.86 -16.12 -22.78
C GLN A 330 12.29 -14.94 -22.01
N ARG A 331 10.99 -14.73 -22.20
CA ARG A 331 10.22 -13.78 -21.39
C ARG A 331 10.32 -14.17 -19.91
N ASN A 332 10.27 -13.16 -19.04
CA ASN A 332 10.32 -13.30 -17.59
C ASN A 332 11.65 -13.85 -17.05
N PHE A 333 12.70 -14.00 -17.87
CA PHE A 333 14.06 -14.13 -17.35
C PHE A 333 14.53 -12.76 -16.84
N GLY A 334 14.38 -12.55 -15.53
CA GLY A 334 14.58 -11.26 -14.88
C GLY A 334 13.43 -10.28 -15.15
N GLN A 335 13.61 -9.06 -14.63
CA GLN A 335 12.63 -8.00 -14.82
C GLN A 335 12.91 -7.19 -16.08
N THR A 336 11.86 -6.54 -16.58
CA THR A 336 11.96 -5.49 -17.60
C THR A 336 11.07 -4.30 -17.20
N PRO A 337 11.29 -3.08 -17.73
CA PRO A 337 10.40 -1.96 -17.45
C PRO A 337 9.06 -2.15 -18.17
N PHE A 338 7.95 -1.94 -17.46
CA PHE A 338 6.65 -1.80 -18.13
C PHE A 338 6.42 -0.35 -18.60
N ASN A 339 5.49 -0.18 -19.53
CA ASN A 339 5.23 1.11 -20.18
C ASN A 339 3.90 1.72 -19.68
N ILE A 340 3.95 2.90 -19.06
CA ILE A 340 2.73 3.57 -18.56
C ILE A 340 1.79 3.96 -19.71
N GLY A 341 2.33 4.37 -20.86
CA GLY A 341 1.54 4.65 -22.07
C GLY A 341 0.77 3.43 -22.58
N GLN A 342 1.38 2.24 -22.52
CA GLN A 342 0.68 0.97 -22.80
C GLN A 342 -0.44 0.72 -21.80
N CYS A 343 -0.16 0.86 -20.50
CA CYS A 343 -1.19 0.71 -19.47
C CYS A 343 -2.38 1.64 -19.68
N ARG A 344 -2.09 2.88 -20.05
CA ARG A 344 -3.12 3.87 -20.34
C ARG A 344 -3.98 3.51 -21.53
N ARG A 345 -3.41 2.90 -22.57
CA ARG A 345 -4.18 2.35 -23.71
C ARG A 345 -5.03 1.16 -23.30
N ASP A 346 -4.40 0.18 -22.67
CA ASP A 346 -4.92 -1.18 -22.63
C ASP A 346 -5.72 -1.48 -21.36
N CYS A 347 -5.57 -0.68 -20.29
CA CYS A 347 -6.26 -0.89 -19.02
C CYS A 347 -7.21 0.27 -18.65
N PRO A 348 -8.54 0.08 -18.72
CA PRO A 348 -9.49 1.09 -18.27
C PRO A 348 -9.37 1.39 -16.77
N ASN A 349 -9.08 0.39 -15.92
CA ASN A 349 -8.90 0.60 -14.48
C ASN A 349 -7.75 1.58 -14.19
N PHE A 350 -6.67 1.52 -14.97
CA PHE A 350 -5.57 2.48 -14.85
C PHE A 350 -6.05 3.91 -15.12
N ARG A 351 -6.82 4.12 -16.19
CA ARG A 351 -7.38 5.45 -16.51
C ARG A 351 -8.33 5.94 -15.42
N ALA A 352 -9.17 5.05 -14.88
CA ALA A 352 -10.09 5.39 -13.79
C ALA A 352 -9.37 5.85 -12.52
N ILE A 353 -8.23 5.23 -12.20
CA ILE A 353 -7.36 5.63 -11.09
C ILE A 353 -6.61 6.93 -11.43
N GLU A 354 -5.99 7.01 -12.62
CA GLU A 354 -5.20 8.17 -13.06
C GLU A 354 -6.03 9.46 -13.06
N ASP A 355 -7.29 9.37 -13.48
CA ASP A 355 -8.26 10.47 -13.49
C ASP A 355 -8.68 10.93 -12.08
N ARG A 356 -8.35 10.18 -11.02
CA ARG A 356 -8.76 10.43 -9.62
C ARG A 356 -7.60 10.54 -8.63
N LEU A 357 -6.35 10.59 -9.11
CA LEU A 357 -5.17 10.67 -8.24
C LEU A 357 -5.22 11.90 -7.30
N GLN A 358 -5.73 13.03 -7.79
CA GLN A 358 -5.86 14.23 -6.96
C GLN A 358 -6.85 14.02 -5.81
N ASN A 359 -7.98 13.34 -6.03
CA ASN A 359 -8.93 13.07 -4.96
C ASN A 359 -8.34 12.17 -3.86
N ILE A 360 -7.46 11.24 -4.25
CA ILE A 360 -6.73 10.41 -3.28
C ILE A 360 -5.72 11.28 -2.53
N MET A 361 -4.99 12.17 -3.21
CA MET A 361 -4.07 13.11 -2.56
C MET A 361 -4.80 14.03 -1.57
N ASP A 362 -5.96 14.57 -1.96
CA ASP A 362 -6.79 15.43 -1.10
C ASP A 362 -7.21 14.69 0.17
N PHE A 363 -7.58 13.41 0.08
CA PHE A 363 -7.83 12.56 1.24
C PHE A 363 -6.57 12.42 2.11
N LEU A 364 -5.41 12.13 1.50
CA LEU A 364 -4.14 11.95 2.21
C LEU A 364 -3.59 13.22 2.86
N THR A 365 -4.09 14.40 2.47
CA THR A 365 -3.79 15.71 3.09
C THR A 365 -4.93 16.26 3.93
N SER A 366 -6.01 15.50 4.13
CA SER A 366 -7.14 15.92 4.97
C SER A 366 -6.91 15.57 6.45
N ALA A 367 -7.76 16.11 7.32
CA ALA A 367 -7.71 15.83 8.77
C ALA A 367 -7.86 14.33 9.12
N GLU A 368 -8.41 13.51 8.21
CA GLU A 368 -8.51 12.06 8.36
C GLU A 368 -7.14 11.38 8.50
N THR A 369 -6.08 12.04 8.00
CA THR A 369 -4.70 11.56 8.08
C THR A 369 -3.86 12.35 9.09
N ASP A 370 -4.46 13.14 9.98
CA ASP A 370 -3.68 13.83 11.00
C ASP A 370 -3.01 12.85 11.97
N ALA A 371 -1.81 13.18 12.42
CA ALA A 371 -1.09 12.39 13.42
C ALA A 371 -1.87 12.32 14.74
N THR A 372 -1.82 11.17 15.41
CA THR A 372 -2.47 10.96 16.71
C THR A 372 -1.49 11.14 17.85
N ASP A 373 -1.74 12.10 18.75
CA ASP A 373 -0.83 12.38 19.86
C ASP A 373 -1.05 11.48 21.09
N LEU A 374 0.05 11.01 21.68
CA LEU A 374 0.04 10.14 22.86
C LEU A 374 -0.66 10.77 24.08
N HIS A 375 -0.49 12.08 24.31
CA HIS A 375 -1.15 12.74 25.44
C HIS A 375 -2.67 12.73 25.31
N VAL A 376 -3.20 12.86 24.08
CA VAL A 376 -4.63 12.78 23.79
C VAL A 376 -5.14 11.35 24.01
N ALA A 377 -4.38 10.34 23.54
CA ALA A 377 -4.72 8.94 23.80
C ALA A 377 -4.82 8.65 25.31
N ARG A 378 -3.84 9.11 26.11
CA ARG A 378 -3.86 8.98 27.58
C ARG A 378 -5.03 9.73 28.22
N ALA A 379 -5.34 10.93 27.74
CA ALA A 379 -6.48 11.70 28.20
C ALA A 379 -7.80 10.96 27.95
N ASN A 380 -7.98 10.38 26.76
CA ASN A 380 -9.16 9.59 26.41
C ASN A 380 -9.28 8.34 27.29
N GLU A 381 -8.18 7.61 27.51
CA GLU A 381 -8.14 6.45 28.41
C GLU A 381 -8.54 6.82 29.85
N LEU A 382 -8.05 7.97 30.34
CA LEU A 382 -8.37 8.45 31.68
C LEU A 382 -9.84 8.87 31.76
N ALA A 383 -10.36 9.59 30.77
CA ALA A 383 -11.75 10.05 30.72
C ALA A 383 -12.75 8.88 30.72
N LYS A 384 -12.43 7.77 30.04
CA LYS A 384 -13.23 6.52 30.06
C LYS A 384 -13.36 5.95 31.48
N LYS A 385 -12.31 6.06 32.32
CA LYS A 385 -12.30 5.57 33.71
C LYS A 385 -12.86 6.58 34.71
N ARG A 386 -12.62 7.86 34.46
CA ARG A 386 -12.95 8.99 35.34
C ARG A 386 -13.50 10.14 34.50
N PRO A 387 -14.81 10.17 34.23
CA PRO A 387 -15.44 11.25 33.47
C PRO A 387 -15.12 12.62 34.08
N GLY A 388 -14.70 13.57 33.24
CA GLY A 388 -14.31 14.93 33.66
C GLY A 388 -12.87 15.05 34.19
N ALA A 389 -12.10 13.97 34.25
CA ALA A 389 -10.67 14.06 34.53
C ALA A 389 -9.94 14.77 33.39
N ARG A 390 -9.04 15.69 33.73
CA ARG A 390 -8.16 16.35 32.79
C ARG A 390 -6.80 15.63 32.78
N TYR A 391 -6.25 15.47 31.60
CA TYR A 391 -4.88 15.01 31.39
C TYR A 391 -4.32 15.83 30.23
N ASP A 392 -3.24 16.56 30.47
CA ASP A 392 -2.56 17.34 29.44
C ASP A 392 -1.08 16.96 29.32
N TYR A 393 -0.32 17.78 28.61
CA TYR A 393 1.07 17.46 28.32
C TYR A 393 1.96 17.53 29.57
N ASP A 394 1.63 18.37 30.54
CA ASP A 394 2.41 18.46 31.78
C ASP A 394 2.23 17.19 32.62
N ASP A 395 1.03 16.60 32.58
CA ASP A 395 0.76 15.28 33.16
C ASP A 395 1.58 14.19 32.45
N LEU A 396 1.58 14.18 31.09
CA LEU A 396 2.40 13.24 30.32
C LEU A 396 3.89 13.37 30.66
N THR A 397 4.39 14.61 30.75
CA THR A 397 5.78 14.89 31.11
C THR A 397 6.09 14.35 32.51
N SER A 398 5.19 14.59 33.47
CA SER A 398 5.34 14.13 34.85
C SER A 398 5.30 12.61 34.97
N ASP A 399 4.48 11.94 34.16
CA ASP A 399 4.42 10.49 34.09
C ASP A 399 5.70 9.89 33.50
N LEU A 400 6.19 10.44 32.40
CA LEU A 400 7.45 10.01 31.78
C LEU A 400 8.65 10.24 32.70
N ASP A 401 8.71 11.38 33.39
CA ASP A 401 9.76 11.66 34.38
C ASP A 401 9.67 10.73 35.61
N ARG A 402 8.47 10.25 35.96
CA ARG A 402 8.33 9.25 37.02
C ARG A 402 8.82 7.87 36.57
N GLU A 403 8.61 7.52 35.31
CA GLU A 403 9.03 6.23 34.73
C GLU A 403 10.53 6.19 34.42
N PHE A 404 11.07 7.24 33.79
CA PHE A 404 12.44 7.29 33.28
C PHE A 404 13.40 8.11 34.14
N GLY A 405 12.90 8.78 35.19
CA GLY A 405 13.68 9.56 36.14
C GLY A 405 13.45 11.07 36.02
N ARG A 406 13.60 11.78 37.15
CA ARG A 406 13.32 13.22 37.24
C ARG A 406 14.13 14.02 36.21
N GLY A 407 13.45 14.81 35.38
CA GLY A 407 14.05 15.64 34.34
C GLY A 407 14.43 14.89 33.05
N SER A 408 14.04 13.61 32.92
CA SER A 408 14.32 12.78 31.74
C SER A 408 13.77 13.37 30.45
N VAL A 409 12.56 13.95 30.44
CA VAL A 409 11.95 14.52 29.24
C VAL A 409 12.72 15.77 28.78
N SER A 410 13.05 16.66 29.70
CA SER A 410 13.85 17.86 29.39
C SER A 410 15.23 17.48 28.86
N ARG A 411 15.90 16.53 29.53
CA ARG A 411 17.20 16.03 29.08
C ARG A 411 17.11 15.34 27.72
N GLY A 412 16.05 14.57 27.49
CA GLY A 412 15.76 13.91 26.22
C GLY A 412 15.61 14.89 25.08
N ARG A 413 14.93 16.03 25.30
CA ARG A 413 14.83 17.12 24.31
C ARG A 413 16.20 17.67 23.91
N GLU A 414 17.08 17.93 24.88
CA GLU A 414 18.45 18.39 24.61
C GLU A 414 19.26 17.36 23.82
N VAL A 415 19.16 16.09 24.20
CA VAL A 415 19.85 14.99 23.50
C VAL A 415 19.32 14.85 22.07
N PHE A 416 18.01 14.93 21.87
CA PHE A 416 17.41 14.87 20.54
C PHE A 416 17.88 16.04 19.67
N ALA A 417 17.81 17.27 20.17
CA ALA A 417 18.26 18.46 19.45
C ALA A 417 19.75 18.37 19.05
N ALA A 418 20.61 17.90 19.96
CA ALA A 418 22.05 17.84 19.72
C ALA A 418 22.48 16.69 18.79
N ASN A 419 21.73 15.57 18.76
CA ASN A 419 22.21 14.33 18.13
C ASN A 419 21.26 13.76 17.07
N CYS A 420 19.96 13.87 17.25
CA CYS A 420 18.96 13.15 16.44
C CYS A 420 18.36 14.04 15.36
N ALA A 421 18.13 15.31 15.69
CA ALA A 421 17.39 16.25 14.84
C ALA A 421 18.05 16.46 13.46
N ARG A 422 19.37 16.33 13.33
CA ARG A 422 20.05 16.44 12.02
C ARG A 422 19.50 15.49 10.95
N CYS A 423 19.00 14.33 11.36
CA CYS A 423 18.34 13.36 10.47
C CYS A 423 16.83 13.43 10.64
N HIS A 424 16.32 13.48 11.87
CA HIS A 424 14.89 13.30 12.18
C HIS A 424 14.06 14.59 12.25
N SER A 425 14.54 15.69 11.71
CA SER A 425 13.79 16.94 11.63
C SER A 425 13.50 17.26 10.17
N SER A 426 12.26 17.63 9.85
CA SER A 426 11.94 18.10 8.50
C SER A 426 12.42 19.53 8.24
N LEU A 427 12.68 20.30 9.30
CA LEU A 427 13.15 21.67 9.22
C LEU A 427 14.67 21.75 9.49
N SER A 428 15.44 22.19 8.52
CA SER A 428 16.89 22.39 8.69
C SER A 428 17.20 23.56 9.62
N GLU A 429 18.41 23.62 10.18
CA GLU A 429 18.84 24.79 10.98
C GLU A 429 18.88 26.08 10.16
N THR A 430 19.14 25.97 8.85
CA THR A 430 19.09 27.12 7.94
C THR A 430 17.68 27.64 7.75
N ALA A 431 16.67 26.75 7.72
CA ALA A 431 15.28 27.14 7.53
C ALA A 431 14.60 27.64 8.81
N ALA A 432 14.91 27.03 9.97
CA ALA A 432 14.15 27.25 11.21
C ALA A 432 15.02 27.58 12.43
N GLY A 433 16.28 27.97 12.22
CA GLY A 433 17.22 28.29 13.29
C GLY A 433 17.77 27.05 14.03
N PRO A 434 18.67 27.26 15.00
CA PRO A 434 19.40 26.18 15.64
C PRO A 434 18.50 25.15 16.32
N PHE A 435 18.81 23.85 16.16
CA PHE A 435 18.05 22.76 16.79
C PHE A 435 17.97 22.91 18.31
N ALA A 436 19.04 23.43 18.93
CA ALA A 436 19.13 23.61 20.38
C ALA A 436 18.02 24.51 20.96
N ASN A 437 17.46 25.43 20.15
CA ASN A 437 16.42 26.36 20.57
C ASN A 437 15.04 26.01 19.97
N ARG A 438 14.92 24.90 19.25
CA ARG A 438 13.72 24.48 18.54
C ARG A 438 12.66 23.95 19.51
N ASP A 439 11.42 24.39 19.33
CA ASP A 439 10.27 23.64 19.83
C ASP A 439 9.77 22.67 18.74
N PHE A 440 10.22 21.41 18.82
CA PHE A 440 9.80 20.35 17.89
C PHE A 440 8.31 20.00 17.97
N ARG A 441 7.57 20.57 18.94
CA ARG A 441 6.12 20.39 19.09
C ARG A 441 5.33 21.59 18.58
N ALA A 442 6.00 22.65 18.15
CA ALA A 442 5.32 23.82 17.61
C ALA A 442 4.39 23.41 16.47
N THR A 443 3.18 23.96 16.46
CA THR A 443 2.21 23.75 15.40
C THR A 443 2.29 24.89 14.39
N ASP A 444 2.04 24.57 13.13
CA ASP A 444 1.78 25.55 12.10
C ASP A 444 0.44 26.24 12.38
N THR A 445 0.41 27.57 12.35
CA THR A 445 -0.79 28.33 12.70
C THR A 445 -1.88 28.31 11.63
N ALA A 446 -1.54 28.01 10.38
CA ALA A 446 -2.49 27.93 9.29
C ALA A 446 -3.16 26.56 9.24
N THR A 447 -2.39 25.48 9.44
CA THR A 447 -2.89 24.11 9.31
C THR A 447 -3.25 23.45 10.63
N GLY A 448 -2.71 23.93 11.76
CA GLY A 448 -2.83 23.29 13.07
C GLY A 448 -1.99 22.03 13.23
N LEU A 449 -1.31 21.58 12.17
CA LEU A 449 -0.43 20.41 12.18
C LEU A 449 0.91 20.74 12.82
N ARG A 450 1.64 19.72 13.29
CA ARG A 450 3.02 19.92 13.77
C ARG A 450 3.87 20.53 12.66
N ALA A 451 4.55 21.63 12.97
CA ALA A 451 5.35 22.37 11.99
C ALA A 451 6.54 21.54 11.51
N ASP A 452 7.17 20.81 12.43
CA ASP A 452 8.21 19.81 12.18
C ASP A 452 7.56 18.43 12.00
N TRP A 453 7.72 17.85 10.81
CA TRP A 453 7.15 16.54 10.47
C TRP A 453 7.86 15.38 11.19
N MET A 454 9.03 15.63 11.80
CA MET A 454 9.84 14.63 12.51
C MET A 454 10.51 13.57 11.61
N GLY A 455 10.65 13.87 10.32
CA GLY A 455 11.45 13.12 9.34
C GLY A 455 11.94 14.07 8.25
N SER A 456 13.17 13.91 7.76
CA SER A 456 13.69 14.79 6.71
C SER A 456 13.39 14.25 5.31
N ASP A 457 13.01 12.97 5.18
CA ASP A 457 12.91 12.23 3.92
C ASP A 457 14.20 12.30 3.06
N GLU A 458 15.30 12.80 3.64
CA GLU A 458 16.60 12.93 3.01
C GLU A 458 17.26 11.57 2.84
N ALA A 459 18.04 11.44 1.78
CA ALA A 459 18.79 10.23 1.52
C ALA A 459 20.03 10.16 2.40
N THR A 460 20.08 9.16 3.28
CA THR A 460 21.22 8.88 4.16
C THR A 460 21.93 7.60 3.71
N LEU A 461 23.26 7.63 3.67
CA LEU A 461 24.07 6.47 3.28
C LEU A 461 23.83 5.30 4.24
N VAL A 462 23.69 4.09 3.71
CA VAL A 462 23.55 2.88 4.54
C VAL A 462 24.78 2.65 5.41
N SER A 463 25.97 3.04 4.94
CA SER A 463 27.20 2.96 5.71
C SER A 463 27.25 3.93 6.90
N GLU A 464 26.51 5.04 6.84
CA GLU A 464 26.31 5.94 7.97
C GLU A 464 25.27 5.40 8.95
N VAL A 465 24.15 4.87 8.45
CA VAL A 465 23.06 4.33 9.29
C VAL A 465 23.48 3.04 10.01
N GLY A 466 24.26 2.18 9.34
CA GLY A 466 24.84 0.97 9.94
C GLY A 466 23.85 -0.19 10.18
N THR A 467 22.67 -0.18 9.54
CA THR A 467 21.65 -1.23 9.66
C THR A 467 21.71 -2.27 8.53
N PHE A 468 20.82 -3.27 8.57
CA PHE A 468 20.74 -4.32 7.56
C PHE A 468 20.40 -3.77 6.16
N ARG A 469 21.38 -3.78 5.27
CA ARG A 469 21.42 -2.94 4.07
C ARG A 469 20.51 -3.36 2.91
N CYS A 470 19.90 -4.55 2.91
CA CYS A 470 19.19 -5.03 1.72
C CYS A 470 18.12 -4.05 1.24
N ARG A 471 17.40 -3.36 2.15
CA ARG A 471 16.47 -2.31 1.73
C ARG A 471 17.14 -1.15 0.99
N ALA A 472 18.29 -0.69 1.45
CA ALA A 472 19.04 0.37 0.78
C ALA A 472 19.57 -0.05 -0.61
N LEU A 473 19.61 -1.36 -0.88
CA LEU A 473 20.02 -1.94 -2.16
C LEU A 473 18.85 -2.28 -3.08
N HIS A 474 17.61 -2.00 -2.70
CA HIS A 474 16.46 -2.17 -3.58
C HIS A 474 16.62 -1.43 -4.92
N SER A 475 16.32 -2.08 -6.05
CA SER A 475 16.66 -1.55 -7.37
C SER A 475 15.50 -1.40 -8.36
N ASN A 476 14.25 -1.70 -7.98
CA ASN A 476 13.16 -1.72 -8.97
C ASN A 476 12.92 -0.38 -9.70
N HIS A 477 13.28 0.77 -9.13
CA HIS A 477 13.21 2.10 -9.77
C HIS A 477 14.36 2.37 -10.77
N MET A 478 15.39 1.53 -10.78
CA MET A 478 16.56 1.69 -11.64
C MET A 478 16.22 1.40 -13.11
N LYS A 479 17.07 1.87 -14.01
CA LYS A 479 16.92 1.63 -15.45
C LYS A 479 16.98 0.13 -15.73
N GLY A 480 16.05 -0.38 -16.54
CA GLY A 480 15.91 -1.79 -16.87
C GLY A 480 14.96 -2.57 -15.96
N HIS A 481 14.51 -1.97 -14.84
CA HIS A 481 13.64 -2.64 -13.88
C HIS A 481 12.19 -2.18 -13.98
N VAL A 482 11.29 -2.93 -13.34
CA VAL A 482 9.85 -2.78 -13.50
C VAL A 482 9.34 -1.35 -13.21
N TRP A 483 9.89 -0.66 -12.20
CA TRP A 483 9.44 0.68 -11.79
C TRP A 483 10.26 1.80 -12.41
N GLN A 484 10.93 1.55 -13.55
CA GLN A 484 11.72 2.58 -14.24
C GLN A 484 10.92 3.85 -14.52
N GLU A 485 9.65 3.79 -14.93
CA GLU A 485 8.90 5.02 -15.19
C GLU A 485 8.51 5.80 -13.92
N TYR A 486 8.83 5.29 -12.73
CA TYR A 486 8.59 5.94 -11.43
C TYR A 486 9.86 6.40 -10.70
N GLY A 487 11.04 6.18 -11.29
CA GLY A 487 12.33 6.66 -10.76
C GLY A 487 12.81 7.93 -11.44
N SER A 488 13.28 8.92 -10.66
CA SER A 488 13.87 10.16 -11.17
C SER A 488 15.28 9.94 -11.71
N GLU A 489 15.70 10.80 -12.64
CA GLU A 489 17.07 10.80 -13.16
C GLU A 489 18.06 11.27 -12.08
N THR A 490 17.65 12.21 -11.23
CA THR A 490 18.46 12.63 -10.07
C THR A 490 18.79 11.44 -9.18
N LEU A 491 17.80 10.63 -8.81
CA LEU A 491 18.01 9.47 -7.95
C LEU A 491 18.94 8.43 -8.63
N ARG A 492 18.72 8.14 -9.91
CA ARG A 492 19.57 7.20 -10.68
C ARG A 492 21.02 7.64 -10.81
N SER A 493 21.22 8.95 -10.96
CA SER A 493 22.53 9.58 -11.14
C SER A 493 23.36 9.63 -9.85
N ARG A 494 22.71 9.41 -8.70
CA ARG A 494 23.38 9.40 -7.40
C ARG A 494 24.46 8.32 -7.37
N ALA A 495 25.64 8.69 -6.88
CA ALA A 495 26.73 7.76 -6.68
C ALA A 495 26.34 6.67 -5.67
N PRO A 496 26.69 5.39 -5.92
CA PRO A 496 26.46 4.35 -4.93
C PRO A 496 27.29 4.60 -3.67
N ASP A 497 26.83 4.09 -2.53
CA ASP A 497 27.60 4.09 -1.28
C ASP A 497 28.91 3.30 -1.49
N SER A 498 30.05 4.00 -1.44
CA SER A 498 31.37 3.43 -1.69
C SER A 498 31.80 2.38 -0.66
N ASN A 499 31.12 2.32 0.50
CA ASN A 499 31.43 1.37 1.57
C ASN A 499 30.61 0.07 1.46
N VAL A 500 29.68 -0.01 0.51
CA VAL A 500 28.94 -1.22 0.17
C VAL A 500 29.76 -2.04 -0.84
N ARG A 501 29.98 -3.32 -0.53
CA ARG A 501 30.84 -4.22 -1.32
C ARG A 501 30.06 -5.12 -2.27
N GLU A 502 28.76 -5.27 -2.02
CA GLU A 502 27.81 -5.97 -2.86
C GLU A 502 27.85 -5.35 -4.27
N GLY A 503 28.29 -6.13 -5.26
CA GLY A 503 28.50 -5.64 -6.62
C GLY A 503 27.22 -5.53 -7.43
N GLY A 504 27.16 -4.49 -8.27
CA GLY A 504 26.50 -4.43 -9.60
C GLY A 504 25.01 -4.76 -9.68
N GLU A 505 24.21 -3.76 -10.07
CA GLU A 505 22.78 -3.78 -10.44
C GLU A 505 21.74 -3.49 -9.33
N GLY A 506 22.16 -3.49 -8.06
CA GLY A 506 21.33 -3.03 -6.94
C GLY A 506 21.11 -1.51 -6.89
N GLY A 507 20.23 -1.09 -5.98
CA GLY A 507 20.02 0.29 -5.56
C GLY A 507 21.29 0.94 -5.02
N ARG A 508 21.27 2.26 -4.89
CA ARG A 508 22.48 3.06 -4.62
C ARG A 508 22.97 3.01 -3.16
N GLY A 509 22.32 2.28 -2.25
CA GLY A 509 22.77 2.16 -0.86
C GLY A 509 22.33 3.33 0.03
N TYR A 510 21.11 3.85 -0.17
CA TYR A 510 20.56 4.93 0.65
C TYR A 510 19.28 4.52 1.34
N TYR A 511 19.09 5.00 2.57
CA TYR A 511 17.80 5.04 3.24
C TYR A 511 17.19 6.42 3.15
N ARG A 512 15.87 6.47 3.25
CA ARG A 512 15.14 7.68 3.63
C ARG A 512 14.51 7.43 4.99
N ASN A 513 14.64 8.38 5.90
CA ASN A 513 14.02 8.25 7.22
C ASN A 513 12.55 8.62 7.13
N ILE A 514 11.71 7.60 6.98
CA ILE A 514 10.28 7.82 7.17
C ILE A 514 10.03 7.76 8.67
N SER A 515 9.69 8.92 9.23
CA SER A 515 9.31 9.09 10.63
C SER A 515 8.08 8.28 10.99
#